data_AF-A0A816H5B2-F1
#
_entry.id   AF-A0A816H5B2-F1
#
_cell.length_a   1.000
_cell.length_b   1.000
_cell.length_c   1.000
_cell.angle_alpha   90.00
_cell.angle_beta   90.00
_cell.angle_gamma   90.00
#
_symmetry.space_group_name_H-M   'P 1'
#
loop_
_entity.id
_entity.type
_entity.pdbx_description
1 polymer ?
#
loop_
_entity_poly.entity_id
_entity_poly.type
_entity_poly.pdbx_seq_one_letter_code
_entity_poly.pdbx_strand_id
1 'polypeptide(L)'
;YHMFGDTINTLNIHIRSGGIDTLIWSLQGNQGDQWRQGTAYLPTCASEFNVIVEGIRGTSFTGDIALDDFRFEQCYEEPPLPICAQAVGDPNQFMCQSKHCI
;
A
#
# COMPACT_ATOMS: atom_id res chain seq x y z
N TYR A 1 -11.78 -0.80 -6.22
CA TYR A 1 -11.77 -1.52 -7.50
C TYR A 1 -13.19 -1.93 -7.86
N HIS A 2 -13.49 -1.97 -9.15
CA HIS A 2 -14.67 -2.62 -9.73
C HIS A 2 -14.16 -3.56 -10.83
N MET A 3 -14.65 -4.79 -10.83
CA MET A 3 -14.22 -5.85 -11.73
C MET A 3 -15.43 -6.73 -12.05
N PHE A 4 -16.18 -6.39 -13.11
CA PHE A 4 -17.36 -7.13 -13.54
C PHE A 4 -17.37 -7.53 -15.02
N GLY A 5 -17.64 -8.81 -15.31
CA GLY A 5 -17.78 -9.31 -16.67
C GLY A 5 -17.34 -10.77 -16.83
N ASP A 6 -17.90 -11.45 -17.83
CA ASP A 6 -17.77 -12.91 -18.01
C ASP A 6 -16.36 -13.35 -18.38
N THR A 7 -15.62 -12.47 -19.06
CA THR A 7 -14.24 -12.75 -19.48
C THR A 7 -13.24 -11.86 -18.75
N ILE A 8 -13.60 -11.28 -17.60
CA ILE A 8 -12.61 -10.60 -16.78
C ILE A 8 -11.53 -11.58 -16.39
N ASN A 9 -10.28 -11.09 -16.40
CA ASN A 9 -9.14 -11.87 -16.02
C ASN A 9 -8.54 -11.29 -14.73
N THR A 10 -7.27 -10.89 -14.72
CA THR A 10 -6.55 -10.66 -13.47
C THR A 10 -6.17 -9.19 -13.28
N LEU A 11 -6.29 -8.71 -12.04
CA LEU A 11 -5.63 -7.51 -11.55
C LEU A 11 -4.53 -7.92 -10.57
N ASN A 12 -3.31 -7.51 -10.87
CA ASN A 12 -2.13 -7.73 -10.03
C ASN A 12 -1.59 -6.40 -9.51
N ILE A 13 -1.07 -6.42 -8.29
CA ILE A 13 -0.25 -5.35 -7.73
C ILE A 13 1.12 -5.93 -7.41
N HIS A 14 2.15 -5.32 -7.97
CA HIS A 14 3.55 -5.67 -7.71
C HIS A 14 4.29 -4.51 -7.05
N ILE A 15 5.37 -4.86 -6.35
CA ILE A 15 6.39 -3.91 -5.92
C ILE A 15 7.64 -4.12 -6.76
N ARG A 16 8.09 -3.04 -7.41
CA ARG A 16 9.35 -3.02 -8.16
C ARG A 16 10.43 -2.33 -7.34
N SER A 17 11.45 -3.08 -6.93
CA SER A 17 12.65 -2.55 -6.26
C SER A 17 13.91 -3.12 -6.91
N GLY A 18 14.89 -2.27 -7.19
CA GLY A 18 16.13 -2.69 -7.87
C GLY A 18 15.91 -3.34 -9.24
N GLY A 19 14.78 -3.05 -9.91
CA GLY A 19 14.40 -3.68 -11.19
C GLY A 19 13.71 -5.05 -11.07
N ILE A 20 13.47 -5.54 -9.86
CA ILE A 20 12.80 -6.83 -9.60
C ILE A 20 11.34 -6.57 -9.20
N ASP A 21 10.41 -7.24 -9.89
CA ASP A 21 8.98 -7.22 -9.56
C ASP A 21 8.63 -8.34 -8.60
N THR A 22 7.95 -7.98 -7.51
CA THR A 22 7.40 -8.93 -6.53
C THR A 22 5.89 -8.74 -6.46
N LEU A 23 5.14 -9.80 -6.78
CA LEU A 23 3.67 -9.81 -6.66
C LEU A 23 3.26 -9.77 -5.18
N ILE A 24 2.47 -8.76 -4.79
CA ILE A 24 2.01 -8.59 -3.41
C ILE A 24 0.50 -8.76 -3.25
N TRP A 25 -0.26 -8.63 -4.34
CA TRP A 25 -1.71 -8.81 -4.34
C TRP A 25 -2.19 -9.21 -5.73
N SER A 26 -3.15 -10.13 -5.80
CA SER A 26 -3.74 -10.58 -7.06
C SER A 26 -5.21 -10.90 -6.86
N LEU A 27 -6.02 -10.52 -7.85
CA LEU A 27 -7.44 -10.81 -7.89
C LEU A 27 -7.83 -11.24 -9.30
N GLN A 28 -8.54 -12.37 -9.42
CA GLN A 28 -8.90 -12.95 -10.71
C GLN A 28 -10.42 -13.11 -10.85
N GLY A 29 -10.91 -12.82 -12.05
CA GLY A 29 -12.29 -13.07 -12.45
C GLY A 29 -13.27 -12.02 -11.95
N ASN A 30 -14.54 -12.31 -12.15
CA ASN A 30 -15.66 -11.44 -11.81
C ASN A 30 -15.80 -11.28 -10.29
N GLN A 31 -15.79 -10.04 -9.80
CA GLN A 31 -15.95 -9.67 -8.39
C GLN A 31 -17.36 -9.16 -8.06
N GLY A 32 -18.26 -9.19 -9.03
CA GLY A 32 -19.61 -8.66 -8.96
C GLY A 32 -19.70 -7.20 -9.39
N ASP A 33 -20.91 -6.78 -9.73
CA ASP A 33 -21.22 -5.43 -10.19
C ASP A 33 -21.34 -4.44 -9.02
N GLN A 34 -20.23 -4.20 -8.33
CA GLN A 34 -20.14 -3.23 -7.25
C GLN A 34 -18.68 -2.81 -7.00
N TRP A 35 -18.50 -1.58 -6.54
CA TRP A 35 -17.21 -1.12 -6.05
C TRP A 35 -16.84 -1.83 -4.75
N ARG A 36 -15.58 -2.27 -4.66
CA ARG A 36 -15.00 -2.95 -3.50
C ARG A 36 -13.68 -2.30 -3.12
N GLN A 37 -13.41 -2.24 -1.82
CA GLN A 37 -12.10 -1.81 -1.33
C GLN A 37 -11.11 -2.98 -1.43
N GLY A 38 -9.93 -2.72 -1.98
CA GLY A 38 -8.79 -3.64 -1.99
C GLY A 38 -7.68 -3.11 -1.10
N THR A 39 -6.97 -4.00 -0.42
CA THR A 39 -5.82 -3.66 0.43
C THR A 39 -4.65 -4.56 0.06
N ALA A 40 -3.53 -3.95 -0.32
CA ALA A 40 -2.26 -4.64 -0.57
C ALA A 40 -1.25 -4.17 0.48
N TYR A 41 -0.59 -5.13 1.15
CA TYR A 41 0.39 -4.82 2.18
C TYR A 41 1.74 -4.54 1.56
N LEU A 42 2.29 -3.37 1.86
CA LEU A 42 3.60 -2.95 1.40
C LEU A 42 4.69 -3.46 2.35
N PRO A 43 5.88 -3.82 1.84
CA PRO A 43 7.02 -4.07 2.70
C PRO A 43 7.43 -2.78 3.43
N THR A 44 8.25 -2.94 4.48
CA THR A 44 8.89 -1.79 5.14
C THR A 44 9.60 -0.93 4.10
N CYS A 45 9.36 0.39 4.14
CA CYS A 45 9.91 1.37 3.20
C CYS A 45 11.40 1.63 3.48
N ALA A 46 12.24 0.60 3.35
CA ALA A 46 13.69 0.68 3.61
C ALA A 46 14.47 1.29 2.43
N SER A 47 13.88 1.27 1.24
CA SER A 47 14.46 1.82 0.00
C SER A 47 13.34 2.31 -0.92
N GLU A 48 13.68 3.12 -1.92
CA GLU A 48 12.74 3.50 -2.97
C GLU A 48 12.18 2.28 -3.71
N PHE A 49 10.90 2.33 -4.05
CA PHE A 49 10.20 1.31 -4.82
C PHE A 49 9.10 1.94 -5.67
N ASN A 50 8.62 1.19 -6.67
CA ASN A 50 7.43 1.56 -7.43
C ASN A 50 6.32 0.55 -7.16
N VAL A 51 5.09 1.04 -7.00
CA VAL A 51 3.88 0.20 -7.04
C VAL A 51 3.46 0.05 -8.49
N ILE A 52 3.41 -1.19 -8.98
CA ILE A 52 3.02 -1.52 -10.34
C ILE A 52 1.62 -2.12 -10.31
N VAL A 53 0.68 -1.45 -10.98
CA VAL A 53 -0.68 -1.94 -11.18
C VAL A 53 -0.75 -2.59 -12.56
N GLU A 54 -1.03 -3.88 -12.60
CA GLU A 54 -1.07 -4.67 -13.84
C GLU A 54 -2.47 -5.27 -14.05
N GLY A 55 -3.12 -4.88 -15.14
CA GLY A 55 -4.35 -5.52 -15.61
C GLY A 55 -4.03 -6.51 -16.72
N ILE A 56 -4.29 -7.80 -16.49
CA ILE A 56 -4.25 -8.82 -17.53
C ILE A 56 -5.59 -8.80 -18.24
N ARG A 57 -5.58 -8.49 -19.54
CA ARG A 57 -6.81 -8.50 -20.35
C ARG A 57 -7.36 -9.91 -20.51
N GLY A 58 -8.68 -10.03 -20.49
CA GLY A 58 -9.38 -11.25 -20.87
C GLY A 58 -9.42 -11.52 -22.37
N THR A 59 -10.18 -12.54 -22.74
CA THR A 59 -10.33 -12.99 -24.13
C THR A 59 -11.30 -12.13 -24.95
N SER A 60 -12.15 -11.32 -24.33
CA SER A 60 -13.20 -10.53 -24.97
C SER A 60 -13.21 -9.05 -24.51
N PHE A 61 -14.22 -8.30 -24.93
CA PHE A 61 -14.53 -6.92 -24.52
C PHE A 61 -15.64 -6.86 -23.46
N THR A 62 -16.19 -8.00 -23.04
CA THR A 62 -17.37 -8.12 -22.16
C THR A 62 -17.02 -8.03 -20.67
N GLY A 63 -16.08 -7.14 -20.32
CA GLY A 63 -15.69 -6.90 -18.94
C GLY A 63 -14.58 -5.87 -18.81
N ASP A 64 -14.53 -5.22 -17.67
CA ASP A 64 -13.64 -4.10 -17.37
C ASP A 64 -13.07 -4.15 -15.96
N ILE A 65 -11.91 -3.52 -15.78
CA ILE A 65 -11.27 -3.35 -14.48
C ILE A 65 -11.12 -1.86 -14.27
N ALA A 66 -11.78 -1.32 -13.24
CA ALA A 66 -11.72 0.08 -12.87
C ALA A 66 -11.16 0.24 -11.44
N LEU A 67 -10.33 1.27 -11.26
CA LEU A 67 -9.65 1.57 -10.00
C LEU A 67 -9.80 3.06 -9.72
N ASP A 68 -10.04 3.38 -8.45
CA ASP A 68 -10.14 4.74 -7.96
C ASP A 68 -9.76 4.76 -6.48
N ASP A 69 -9.58 5.97 -5.91
CA ASP A 69 -9.30 6.22 -4.49
C ASP A 69 -8.03 5.53 -3.96
N PHE A 70 -6.94 5.62 -4.72
CA PHE A 70 -5.64 5.15 -4.23
C PHE A 70 -5.17 5.97 -3.03
N ARG A 71 -4.83 5.26 -1.94
CA ARG A 71 -4.25 5.86 -0.75
C ARG A 71 -3.17 4.97 -0.16
N PHE A 72 -2.17 5.62 0.41
CA PHE A 72 -1.13 5.00 1.21
C PHE A 72 -1.43 5.27 2.68
N GLU A 73 -1.54 4.21 3.48
CA GLU A 73 -1.75 4.31 4.92
C GLU A 73 -0.44 3.98 5.65
N GLN A 74 -0.15 4.68 6.74
CA GLN A 74 1.03 4.43 7.59
C GLN A 74 2.39 4.55 6.87
N CYS A 75 2.48 5.35 5.80
CA CYS A 75 3.74 5.63 5.10
C CYS A 75 4.57 6.77 5.70
N TYR A 76 4.35 7.09 6.98
CA TYR A 76 5.28 7.93 7.72
C TYR A 76 6.38 7.05 8.30
N GLU A 77 7.64 7.48 8.18
CA GLU A 77 8.62 7.04 9.17
C GLU A 77 8.02 7.43 10.52
N GLU A 78 7.81 6.47 11.44
CA GLU A 78 7.62 6.87 12.83
C GLU A 78 8.84 7.73 13.15
N PRO A 79 8.66 9.05 13.43
CA PRO A 79 9.81 9.87 13.76
C PRO A 79 10.51 9.15 14.92
N PRO A 80 11.83 8.93 14.86
CA PRO A 80 12.52 8.21 15.91
C PRO A 80 12.07 8.83 17.22
N LEU A 81 11.53 8.00 18.12
CA LEU A 81 11.06 8.46 19.42
C LEU A 81 12.10 9.43 19.96
N PRO A 82 11.69 10.60 20.50
CA PRO A 82 12.64 11.51 21.12
C PRO A 82 13.53 10.70 22.04
N ILE A 83 14.85 10.85 21.95
CA ILE A 83 15.83 10.03 22.71
C ILE A 83 15.44 9.97 24.21
N CYS A 84 14.86 11.05 24.71
CA CYS A 84 14.24 11.19 26.03
C CYS A 84 13.10 10.19 26.36
N ALA A 85 12.24 9.84 25.40
CA ALA A 85 11.07 8.97 25.58
C ALA A 85 11.42 7.48 25.61
N GLN A 86 12.63 7.11 25.19
CA GLN A 86 13.11 5.73 25.26
C GLN A 86 13.68 5.37 26.64
N ALA A 87 13.99 6.36 27.48
CA ALA A 87 14.60 6.15 28.78
C ALA A 87 13.59 5.92 29.91
N VAL A 88 12.36 6.42 29.80
CA VAL A 88 11.31 6.27 30.82
C VAL A 88 9.95 6.26 30.12
N GLY A 89 9.02 5.43 30.58
CA GLY A 89 7.66 5.25 30.01
C GLY A 89 6.73 6.48 30.07
N ASP A 90 7.28 7.69 30.08
CA ASP A 90 6.58 8.96 29.92
C ASP A 90 7.31 9.84 28.89
N PRO A 91 6.71 10.07 27.70
CA PRO A 91 7.34 10.81 26.60
C PRO A 91 7.53 12.32 26.87
N ASN A 92 6.93 12.86 27.95
CA ASN A 92 6.93 14.30 28.23
C ASN A 92 7.85 14.71 29.40
N GLN A 93 8.43 13.76 30.13
CA GLN A 93 9.10 14.05 31.40
C GLN A 93 10.48 14.74 31.24
N PHE A 94 11.14 14.64 30.08
CA PHE A 94 12.51 15.12 29.87
C PHE A 94 12.70 16.06 28.67
N MET A 95 11.61 16.56 28.06
CA MET A 95 11.70 17.41 26.88
C MET A 95 11.69 18.90 27.26
N CYS A 96 12.78 19.62 26.99
CA CYS A 96 12.79 21.08 27.11
C CYS A 96 11.92 21.73 26.02
N GLN A 97 11.43 22.95 26.26
CA GLN A 97 10.72 23.75 25.24
C GLN A 97 11.54 23.99 23.96
N SER A 98 12.87 23.87 24.04
CA SER A 98 13.80 23.95 22.92
C SER A 98 13.85 22.68 22.06
N LYS A 99 13.08 21.63 22.41
CA LYS A 99 13.11 20.28 21.81
C LYS A 99 14.42 19.52 22.05
N HIS A 100 15.20 19.92 23.06
CA HIS A 100 16.39 19.21 23.53
C HIS A 100 16.11 18.47 24.85
N CYS A 101 16.84 17.38 25.10
CA CYS A 101 16.76 16.60 26.34
C CYS A 101 17.50 17.29 27.51
N ILE A 102 16.98 17.15 28.72
CA ILE A 102 17.70 17.42 29.99
C ILE A 102 18.47 16.20 30.44
#